data_AF-A0A4Q4PW20-F1
#
_entry.id   AF-A0A4Q4PW20-F1
#
_cell.length_a   1.000
_cell.length_b   1.000
_cell.length_c   1.000
_cell.angle_alpha   90.00
_cell.angle_beta   90.00
_cell.angle_gamma   90.00
#
_symmetry.space_group_name_H-M   'P 1'
#
loop_
_entity.id
_entity.type
_entity.pdbx_description
1 polymer ?
#
loop_
_entity_poly.entity_id
_entity_poly.type
_entity_poly.pdbx_seq_one_letter_code
_entity_poly.pdbx_strand_id
1 'polypeptide(L)'
;MNTNQPTNPPNAEVILKRFNNTTSGQDEDPENQEEEEDWSSWRQLRCLFDAAVKDTTTVEAQKLSSSLHSMQVQIELLHHENKGPRTVLTIKKKHNNKSITIAPGEDEEYLGGFMFGSPRKVRAAEARERLRKQQDAEEKIRKAGDKELKAAAALYKRKIAEEAKVLRQLAKEAREKERKQRADEVAARRAQKQHEKEAKVAAKAIQSSPRGKSSKEEDC
;
A
#
# COMPACT_ATOMS: atom_id res chain seq x y z
N MET A 1 -58.25 -70.90 3.71
CA MET A 1 -58.18 -69.64 2.94
C MET A 1 -59.37 -68.77 3.32
N ASN A 2 -59.13 -67.55 3.79
CA ASN A 2 -59.72 -66.29 3.28
C ASN A 2 -59.55 -65.16 4.30
N THR A 3 -58.48 -64.39 4.09
CA THR A 3 -58.22 -63.09 4.72
C THR A 3 -58.57 -62.01 3.71
N ASN A 4 -59.82 -61.54 3.70
CA ASN A 4 -60.21 -60.36 2.92
C ASN A 4 -60.89 -59.36 3.86
N GLN A 5 -60.08 -58.61 4.61
CA GLN A 5 -60.52 -57.32 5.14
C GLN A 5 -60.23 -56.26 4.07
N PRO A 6 -61.23 -55.48 3.64
CA PRO A 6 -60.97 -54.32 2.79
C PRO A 6 -60.30 -53.24 3.64
N THR A 7 -59.03 -52.96 3.37
CA THR A 7 -58.31 -51.83 3.94
C THR A 7 -58.84 -50.54 3.29
N ASN A 8 -59.65 -49.81 4.05
CA ASN A 8 -60.12 -48.47 3.67
C ASN A 8 -58.90 -47.53 3.52
N PRO A 9 -58.73 -46.79 2.42
CA PRO A 9 -57.61 -45.87 2.27
C PRO A 9 -57.64 -44.77 3.35
N PRO A 10 -56.49 -44.33 3.86
CA PRO A 10 -56.42 -43.26 4.85
C PRO A 10 -57.07 -41.98 4.31
N ASN A 11 -57.97 -41.41 5.11
CA ASN A 11 -58.77 -40.23 4.77
C ASN A 11 -57.89 -39.06 4.26
N ALA A 12 -58.12 -38.64 3.01
CA ALA A 12 -57.36 -37.59 2.32
C ALA A 12 -57.40 -36.24 3.03
N GLU A 13 -58.47 -35.93 3.78
CA GLU A 13 -58.57 -34.70 4.56
C GLU A 13 -57.55 -34.64 5.70
N VAL A 14 -57.21 -35.80 6.28
CA VAL A 14 -56.18 -35.89 7.32
C VAL A 14 -54.79 -35.62 6.75
N ILE A 15 -54.57 -35.96 5.48
CA ILE A 15 -53.32 -35.68 4.77
C ILE A 15 -53.25 -34.18 4.47
N LEU A 16 -54.32 -33.58 3.92
CA LEU A 16 -54.38 -32.14 3.62
C LEU A 16 -54.21 -31.27 4.87
N LYS A 17 -54.78 -31.65 6.01
CA LYS A 17 -54.59 -30.91 7.29
C LYS A 17 -53.16 -30.90 7.80
N ARG A 18 -52.31 -31.88 7.43
CA ARG A 18 -50.89 -31.88 7.83
C ARG A 18 -50.08 -30.85 7.07
N PHE A 19 -50.49 -30.49 5.85
CA PHE A 19 -49.81 -29.51 5.01
C PHE A 19 -50.29 -28.07 5.24
N ASN A 20 -51.49 -27.89 5.79
CA ASN A 20 -52.06 -26.56 6.04
C ASN A 20 -51.66 -25.93 7.38
N ASN A 21 -50.84 -26.62 8.18
CA ASN A 21 -50.24 -26.03 9.38
C ASN A 21 -48.99 -25.24 8.98
N THR A 22 -49.18 -24.19 8.19
CA THR A 22 -48.20 -23.12 8.11
C THR A 22 -48.13 -22.49 9.49
N THR A 23 -47.17 -22.95 10.28
CA THR A 23 -46.48 -22.10 11.24
C THR A 23 -46.27 -20.76 10.56
N SER A 24 -47.01 -19.74 10.99
CA SER A 24 -46.63 -18.36 10.77
C SER A 24 -45.21 -18.24 11.31
N GLY A 25 -44.24 -18.35 10.41
CA GLY A 25 -42.84 -18.11 10.70
C GLY A 25 -42.72 -16.66 11.12
N GLN A 26 -42.85 -16.42 12.42
CA GLN A 26 -42.13 -15.35 13.07
C GLN A 26 -40.67 -15.77 13.04
N ASP A 27 -39.97 -15.35 11.99
CA ASP A 27 -38.51 -15.19 11.92
C ASP A 27 -38.20 -14.41 10.64
N GLU A 28 -38.86 -13.26 10.48
CA GLU A 28 -38.33 -12.20 9.63
C GLU A 28 -37.38 -11.39 10.53
N ASP A 29 -36.09 -11.67 10.43
CA ASP A 29 -35.04 -10.76 10.88
C ASP A 29 -35.34 -9.36 10.32
N PRO A 30 -35.52 -8.31 11.16
CA PRO A 30 -35.91 -6.98 10.69
C PRO A 30 -34.77 -6.20 10.02
N GLU A 31 -33.82 -6.88 9.37
CA GLU A 31 -32.65 -6.27 8.73
C GLU A 31 -32.56 -6.50 7.21
N ASN A 32 -33.56 -7.16 6.60
CA ASN A 32 -33.70 -7.22 5.13
C ASN A 32 -35.05 -6.69 4.65
N GLN A 33 -35.51 -5.59 5.23
CA GLN A 33 -36.25 -4.63 4.43
C GLN A 33 -35.22 -3.94 3.53
N GLU A 34 -34.72 -4.67 2.52
CA GLU A 34 -34.25 -4.00 1.31
C GLU A 34 -35.50 -3.30 0.79
N GLU A 35 -35.57 -2.00 1.08
CA GLU A 35 -36.56 -1.09 0.55
C GLU A 35 -36.71 -1.43 -0.93
N GLU A 36 -37.83 -2.08 -1.24
CA GLU A 36 -38.35 -2.21 -2.58
C GLU A 36 -38.82 -0.79 -2.93
N GLU A 37 -37.83 0.09 -3.15
CA GLU A 37 -38.03 1.51 -3.41
C GLU A 37 -38.87 1.59 -4.66
N ASP A 38 -40.10 1.98 -4.36
CA ASP A 38 -41.28 1.75 -5.13
C ASP A 38 -41.14 2.40 -6.51
N TRP A 39 -41.45 1.61 -7.54
CA TRP A 39 -41.67 2.06 -8.91
C TRP A 39 -42.67 3.24 -9.01
N SER A 40 -43.34 3.61 -7.90
CA SER A 40 -44.05 4.87 -7.69
C SER A 40 -43.22 6.15 -7.82
N SER A 41 -41.91 6.15 -7.56
CA SER A 41 -41.14 7.40 -7.50
C SER A 41 -41.10 8.15 -8.85
N TRP A 42 -40.93 7.43 -9.97
CA TRP A 42 -40.96 8.04 -11.30
C TRP A 42 -42.33 8.60 -11.67
N ARG A 43 -43.42 7.88 -11.35
CA ARG A 43 -44.78 8.36 -11.63
C ARG A 43 -45.07 9.62 -10.83
N GLN A 44 -44.59 9.71 -9.59
CA GLN A 44 -44.71 10.91 -8.76
C GLN A 44 -43.89 12.07 -9.33
N LEU A 45 -42.62 11.85 -9.69
CA LEU A 45 -41.75 12.84 -10.33
C LEU A 45 -42.33 13.34 -11.66
N ARG A 46 -42.92 12.43 -12.45
CA ARG A 46 -43.61 12.73 -13.71
C ARG A 46 -44.86 13.58 -13.47
N CYS A 47 -45.70 13.20 -12.51
CA CYS A 47 -46.87 13.99 -12.14
C CYS A 47 -46.50 15.40 -11.65
N LEU A 48 -45.43 15.52 -10.86
CA LEU A 48 -44.91 16.81 -10.41
C LEU A 48 -44.38 17.64 -11.58
N PHE A 49 -43.65 17.01 -12.50
CA PHE A 49 -43.16 17.65 -13.72
C PHE A 49 -44.32 18.16 -14.58
N ASP A 50 -45.33 17.32 -14.85
CA ASP A 50 -46.49 17.67 -15.66
C ASP A 50 -47.39 18.73 -14.97
N ALA A 51 -47.40 18.80 -13.62
CA ALA A 51 -48.11 19.83 -12.87
C ALA A 51 -47.36 21.18 -12.83
N ALA A 52 -46.03 21.16 -12.79
CA ALA A 52 -45.20 22.36 -12.73
C ALA A 52 -44.96 23.01 -14.10
N VAL A 53 -44.93 22.19 -15.16
CA VAL A 53 -44.65 22.64 -16.53
C VAL A 53 -45.96 22.80 -17.30
N LYS A 54 -46.36 24.05 -17.52
CA LYS A 54 -47.62 24.39 -18.23
C LYS A 54 -47.66 23.87 -19.68
N ASP A 55 -46.55 23.98 -20.40
CA ASP A 55 -46.42 23.54 -21.79
C ASP A 55 -45.35 22.44 -21.92
N THR A 56 -45.76 21.18 -21.72
CA THR A 56 -44.88 20.00 -21.81
C THR A 56 -44.37 19.71 -23.23
N THR A 57 -44.97 20.36 -24.23
CA THR A 57 -44.61 20.23 -25.65
C THR A 57 -43.49 21.18 -26.08
N THR A 58 -43.08 22.11 -25.23
CA THR A 58 -41.94 22.98 -25.52
C THR A 58 -40.64 22.17 -25.59
N VAL A 59 -39.74 22.58 -26.49
CA VAL A 59 -38.46 21.88 -26.70
C VAL A 59 -37.64 21.80 -25.41
N GLU A 60 -37.74 22.81 -24.55
CA GLU A 60 -37.05 22.86 -23.25
C GLU A 60 -37.66 21.88 -22.24
N ALA A 61 -38.99 21.81 -22.15
CA ALA A 61 -39.69 20.83 -21.32
C ALA A 61 -39.39 19.40 -21.77
N GLN A 62 -39.39 19.13 -23.08
CA GLN A 62 -39.06 17.81 -23.61
C GLN A 62 -37.61 17.41 -23.28
N LYS A 63 -36.65 18.32 -23.44
CA LYS A 63 -35.24 18.08 -23.05
C LYS A 63 -35.12 17.78 -21.55
N LEU A 64 -35.83 18.52 -20.71
CA LEU A 64 -35.82 18.31 -19.26
C LEU A 64 -36.44 16.95 -18.89
N SER A 65 -37.57 16.58 -19.50
CA SER A 65 -38.21 15.27 -19.35
C SER A 65 -37.30 14.12 -19.79
N SER A 66 -36.61 14.26 -20.94
CA SER A 66 -35.66 13.26 -21.42
C SER A 66 -34.45 13.12 -20.49
N SER A 67 -33.93 14.22 -19.96
CA SER A 67 -32.85 14.20 -18.97
C SER A 67 -33.28 13.52 -17.68
N LEU A 68 -34.48 13.81 -17.18
CA LEU A 68 -35.05 13.18 -15.99
C LEU A 68 -35.16 11.67 -16.17
N HIS A 69 -35.65 11.23 -17.34
CA HIS A 69 -35.76 9.81 -17.67
C HIS A 69 -34.38 9.13 -17.77
N SER A 70 -33.40 9.80 -18.39
CA SER A 70 -32.03 9.29 -18.46
C SER A 70 -31.41 9.12 -17.07
N MET A 71 -31.64 10.06 -16.15
CA MET A 71 -31.13 9.95 -14.77
C MET A 71 -31.79 8.79 -14.03
N GLN A 72 -33.11 8.59 -14.19
CA GLN A 72 -33.82 7.46 -13.59
C GLN A 72 -33.23 6.12 -14.04
N VAL A 73 -33.03 5.94 -15.34
CA VAL A 73 -32.45 4.71 -15.88
C VAL A 73 -31.03 4.48 -15.34
N GLN A 74 -30.23 5.54 -15.19
CA GLN A 74 -28.89 5.43 -14.61
C GLN A 74 -28.93 5.06 -13.13
N ILE A 75 -29.85 5.63 -12.36
CA ILE A 75 -30.04 5.31 -10.94
C ILE A 75 -30.43 3.85 -10.78
N GLU A 76 -31.43 3.37 -11.52
CA GLU A 76 -31.87 1.97 -11.49
C GLU A 76 -30.72 1.02 -11.86
N LEU A 77 -29.96 1.35 -12.92
CA LEU A 77 -28.80 0.56 -13.32
C LEU A 77 -27.77 0.48 -12.19
N LEU A 78 -27.45 1.61 -11.55
CA LEU A 78 -26.54 1.66 -10.40
C LEU A 78 -27.08 0.86 -9.20
N HIS A 79 -28.39 0.89 -8.94
CA HIS A 79 -28.98 0.08 -7.87
C HIS A 79 -28.82 -1.41 -8.14
N HIS A 80 -29.11 -1.86 -9.36
CA HIS A 80 -28.92 -3.25 -9.76
C HIS A 80 -27.45 -3.68 -9.75
N GLU A 81 -26.56 -2.83 -10.25
CA GLU A 81 -25.11 -3.06 -10.21
C GLU A 81 -24.57 -3.15 -8.78
N ASN A 82 -25.12 -2.38 -7.84
CA ASN A 82 -24.74 -2.46 -6.42
C ASN A 82 -25.37 -3.64 -5.69
N LYS A 83 -26.56 -4.09 -6.12
CA LYS A 83 -27.26 -5.23 -5.52
C LYS A 83 -26.46 -6.53 -5.65
N GLY A 84 -25.84 -6.79 -6.81
CA GLY A 84 -24.99 -7.96 -7.04
C GLY A 84 -23.80 -8.10 -6.07
N PRO A 85 -22.91 -7.10 -5.97
CA PRO A 85 -21.81 -7.08 -5.03
C PRO A 85 -22.27 -7.17 -3.57
N ARG A 86 -23.35 -6.47 -3.19
CA ARG A 86 -23.92 -6.53 -1.84
C ARG A 86 -24.39 -7.95 -1.51
N THR A 87 -25.15 -8.59 -2.40
CA THR A 87 -25.60 -9.98 -2.22
C THR A 87 -24.44 -10.97 -2.19
N VAL A 88 -23.42 -10.81 -3.03
CA VAL A 88 -22.22 -11.64 -2.99
C VAL A 88 -21.47 -11.46 -1.67
N LEU A 89 -21.36 -10.24 -1.15
CA LEU A 89 -20.75 -9.95 0.15
C LEU A 89 -21.54 -10.57 1.31
N THR A 90 -22.87 -10.49 1.30
CA THR A 90 -23.71 -11.11 2.34
C THR A 90 -23.63 -12.63 2.27
N ILE A 91 -23.65 -13.24 1.09
CA ILE A 91 -23.45 -14.68 0.88
C ILE A 91 -22.06 -15.10 1.39
N LYS A 92 -21.00 -14.37 1.03
CA LYS A 92 -19.63 -14.64 1.51
C LYS A 92 -19.52 -14.51 3.03
N LYS A 93 -20.12 -13.48 3.63
CA LYS A 93 -20.18 -13.29 5.09
C LYS A 93 -20.90 -14.47 5.75
N LYS A 94 -22.06 -14.89 5.19
CA LYS A 94 -22.80 -16.08 5.65
C LYS A 94 -21.97 -17.36 5.51
N HIS A 95 -21.25 -17.55 4.41
CA HIS A 95 -20.39 -18.72 4.19
C HIS A 95 -19.23 -18.76 5.19
N ASN A 96 -18.55 -17.63 5.41
CA ASN A 96 -17.44 -17.54 6.37
C ASN A 96 -17.90 -17.80 7.83
N ASN A 97 -19.12 -17.40 8.17
CA ASN A 97 -19.71 -17.70 9.48
C ASN A 97 -20.12 -19.17 9.63
N LYS A 98 -20.56 -19.82 8.53
CA LYS A 98 -20.96 -21.24 8.53
C LYS A 98 -19.76 -22.19 8.61
N SER A 99 -18.60 -21.77 8.14
CA SER A 99 -17.37 -22.57 8.12
C SER A 99 -16.42 -22.25 9.27
N ILE A 100 -16.92 -21.80 10.43
CA ILE A 100 -16.08 -21.79 11.65
C ILE A 100 -15.74 -23.24 11.96
N THR A 101 -14.59 -23.67 11.44
CA THR A 101 -14.00 -24.96 11.77
C THR A 101 -13.55 -24.83 13.21
N ILE A 102 -14.34 -25.41 14.11
CA ILE A 102 -13.91 -25.60 15.49
C ILE A 102 -12.76 -26.57 15.40
N ALA A 103 -11.54 -26.04 15.47
CA ALA A 103 -10.36 -26.88 15.62
C ALA A 103 -10.60 -27.79 16.84
N PRO A 104 -10.43 -29.11 16.71
CA PRO A 104 -10.47 -30.01 17.85
C PRO A 104 -9.54 -29.45 18.93
N GLY A 105 -10.05 -29.31 20.15
CA GLY A 105 -9.20 -28.94 21.26
C GLY A 105 -8.16 -30.02 21.53
N GLU A 106 -7.09 -29.68 22.23
CA GLU A 106 -6.06 -30.64 22.69
C GLU A 106 -6.64 -31.71 23.64
N ASP A 107 -7.89 -31.55 24.10
CA ASP A 107 -8.56 -32.42 25.07
C ASP A 107 -9.61 -33.37 24.47
N GLU A 108 -9.71 -33.53 23.15
CA GLU A 108 -10.72 -34.42 22.52
C GLU A 108 -10.11 -35.72 21.98
N GLU A 109 -10.29 -36.80 22.74
CA GLU A 109 -10.16 -38.17 22.23
C GLU A 109 -11.04 -38.35 20.99
N TYR A 110 -10.40 -38.75 19.90
CA TYR A 110 -11.01 -38.91 18.58
C TYR A 110 -11.99 -40.10 18.57
N LEU A 111 -13.23 -39.89 19.00
CA LEU A 111 -14.34 -40.82 18.77
C LEU A 111 -15.03 -40.44 17.46
N GLY A 112 -14.69 -41.17 16.40
CA GLY A 112 -15.19 -40.98 15.05
C GLY A 112 -16.70 -40.78 14.98
N GLY A 113 -17.11 -39.56 14.68
CA GLY A 113 -18.51 -39.19 14.49
C GLY A 113 -18.67 -37.68 14.47
N PHE A 114 -19.41 -37.17 13.48
CA PHE A 114 -19.70 -35.75 13.25
C PHE A 114 -20.14 -35.03 14.52
N MET A 115 -19.23 -34.29 15.18
CA MET A 115 -19.57 -33.43 16.31
C MET A 115 -19.95 -32.04 15.81
N PHE A 116 -21.26 -31.77 15.77
CA PHE A 116 -21.74 -30.38 15.75
C PHE A 116 -21.26 -29.71 17.04
N GLY A 117 -20.37 -28.73 16.94
CA GLY A 117 -19.80 -28.12 18.14
C GLY A 117 -20.88 -27.44 18.98
N SER A 118 -20.86 -27.68 20.29
CA SER A 118 -21.73 -26.98 21.24
C SER A 118 -21.64 -25.46 21.03
N PRO A 119 -22.74 -24.68 21.18
CA PRO A 119 -22.72 -23.22 21.03
C PRO A 119 -21.66 -22.50 21.89
N ARG A 120 -21.22 -23.11 23.00
CA ARG A 120 -20.10 -22.59 23.80
C ARG A 120 -18.75 -22.72 23.07
N LYS A 121 -18.51 -23.83 22.35
CA LYS A 121 -17.29 -24.10 21.59
C LYS A 121 -17.20 -23.25 20.32
N VAL A 122 -18.32 -23.02 19.63
CA VAL A 122 -18.40 -22.09 18.49
C VAL A 122 -17.96 -20.69 18.92
N ARG A 123 -18.53 -20.16 20.01
CA ARG A 123 -18.15 -18.84 20.56
C ARG A 123 -16.68 -18.76 20.97
N ALA A 124 -16.12 -19.83 21.53
CA ALA A 124 -14.70 -19.89 21.89
C ALA A 124 -13.79 -19.88 20.65
N ALA A 125 -14.14 -20.60 19.58
CA ALA A 125 -13.41 -20.59 18.33
C ALA A 125 -13.46 -19.21 17.65
N GLU A 126 -14.63 -18.55 17.63
CA GLU A 126 -14.75 -17.18 17.15
C GLU A 126 -13.89 -16.20 17.94
N ALA A 127 -13.88 -16.29 19.27
CA ALA A 127 -13.05 -15.43 20.11
C ALA A 127 -11.55 -15.59 19.79
N ARG A 128 -11.09 -16.83 19.55
CA ARG A 128 -9.71 -17.12 19.13
C ARG A 128 -9.40 -16.55 17.76
N GLU A 129 -10.31 -16.69 16.78
CA GLU A 129 -10.13 -16.07 15.46
C GLU A 129 -10.09 -14.54 15.52
N ARG A 130 -10.97 -13.92 16.31
CA ARG A 130 -10.97 -12.46 16.51
C ARG A 130 -9.63 -12.00 17.07
N LEU A 131 -9.11 -12.72 18.06
CA LEU A 131 -7.79 -12.43 18.64
C LEU A 131 -6.67 -12.59 17.59
N ARG A 132 -6.66 -13.66 16.79
CA ARG A 132 -5.69 -13.85 15.70
C ARG A 132 -5.75 -12.69 14.70
N LYS A 133 -6.94 -12.28 14.28
CA LYS A 133 -7.13 -11.15 13.35
C LYS A 133 -6.63 -9.82 13.93
N GLN A 134 -6.84 -9.59 15.23
CA GLN A 134 -6.30 -8.42 15.93
C GLN A 134 -4.77 -8.46 15.97
N GLN A 135 -4.18 -9.60 16.35
CA GLN A 135 -2.73 -9.79 16.37
C GLN A 135 -2.11 -9.59 14.98
N ASP A 136 -2.71 -10.15 13.93
CA ASP A 136 -2.25 -9.96 12.55
C ASP A 136 -2.33 -8.50 12.10
N ALA A 137 -3.38 -7.77 12.53
CA ALA A 137 -3.53 -6.35 12.23
C ALA A 137 -2.47 -5.51 12.96
N GLU A 138 -2.26 -5.77 14.26
CA GLU A 138 -1.21 -5.13 15.06
C GLU A 138 0.19 -5.42 14.50
N GLU A 139 0.44 -6.65 14.06
CA GLU A 139 1.71 -7.04 13.45
C GLU A 139 1.95 -6.29 12.13
N LYS A 140 0.91 -6.09 11.32
CA LYS A 140 1.00 -5.27 10.09
C LYS A 140 1.34 -3.82 10.41
N ILE A 141 0.68 -3.23 11.41
CA ILE A 141 0.97 -1.86 11.88
C ILE A 141 2.42 -1.77 12.37
N ARG A 142 2.87 -2.74 13.18
CA ARG A 142 4.25 -2.81 13.68
C ARG A 142 5.27 -2.91 12.54
N LYS A 143 5.03 -3.82 11.59
CA LYS A 143 5.89 -3.98 10.40
C LYS A 143 5.94 -2.72 9.55
N ALA A 144 4.86 -1.94 9.47
CA ALA A 144 4.85 -0.65 8.79
C ALA A 144 5.74 0.37 9.54
N GLY A 145 5.56 0.51 10.85
CA GLY A 145 6.39 1.39 11.67
C GLY A 145 7.89 1.02 11.62
N ASP A 146 8.21 -0.27 11.68
CA ASP A 146 9.59 -0.75 11.56
C ASP A 146 10.25 -0.39 10.21
N LYS A 147 9.47 -0.39 9.13
CA LYS A 147 9.96 0.03 7.80
C LYS A 147 10.25 1.52 7.77
N GLU A 148 9.41 2.33 8.39
CA GLU A 148 9.60 3.78 8.48
C GLU A 148 10.84 4.12 9.32
N LEU A 149 10.99 3.50 10.50
CA LEU A 149 12.17 3.66 11.34
C LEU A 149 13.46 3.24 10.62
N LYS A 150 13.43 2.13 9.87
CA LYS A 150 14.57 1.68 9.05
C LYS A 150 14.89 2.67 7.94
N ALA A 151 13.89 3.22 7.26
CA ALA A 151 14.08 4.23 6.23
C ALA A 151 14.71 5.51 6.82
N ALA A 152 14.21 6.01 7.94
CA ALA A 152 14.77 7.16 8.64
C ALA A 152 16.22 6.92 9.09
N ALA A 153 16.51 5.75 9.67
CA ALA A 153 17.88 5.37 10.06
C ALA A 153 18.82 5.27 8.85
N ALA A 154 18.36 4.77 7.71
CA ALA A 154 19.13 4.72 6.49
C ALA A 154 19.46 6.13 5.96
N LEU A 155 18.49 7.05 6.00
CA LEU A 155 18.72 8.45 5.64
C LEU A 155 19.75 9.12 6.55
N TYR A 156 19.66 8.91 7.87
CA TYR A 156 20.64 9.44 8.81
C TYR A 156 22.06 8.89 8.56
N LYS A 157 22.19 7.59 8.32
CA LYS A 157 23.48 6.97 7.95
C LYS A 157 24.04 7.51 6.64
N ARG A 158 23.19 7.83 5.66
CA ARG A 158 23.61 8.46 4.39
C ARG A 158 24.20 9.85 4.63
N LYS A 159 23.56 10.68 5.45
CA LYS A 159 24.08 12.02 5.81
C LYS A 159 25.47 11.92 6.45
N ILE A 160 25.65 11.04 7.43
CA ILE A 160 26.96 10.80 8.06
C ILE A 160 28.00 10.35 7.03
N ALA A 161 27.62 9.44 6.12
CA ALA A 161 28.53 8.96 5.08
C ALA A 161 28.92 10.06 4.08
N GLU A 162 28.01 10.96 3.74
CA GLU A 162 28.28 12.13 2.90
C GLU A 162 29.23 13.11 3.59
N GLU A 163 28.97 13.46 4.85
CA GLU A 163 29.87 14.30 5.66
C GLU A 163 31.27 13.68 5.76
N ALA A 164 31.36 12.37 6.00
CA ALA A 164 32.65 11.66 6.03
C ALA A 164 33.37 11.68 4.67
N LYS A 165 32.64 11.63 3.54
CA LYS A 165 33.24 11.78 2.20
C LYS A 165 33.77 13.20 1.98
N VAL A 166 33.01 14.21 2.37
CA VAL A 166 33.44 15.62 2.28
C VAL A 166 34.71 15.84 3.11
N LEU A 167 34.74 15.37 4.35
CA LEU A 167 35.94 15.44 5.20
C LEU A 167 37.15 14.75 4.56
N ARG A 168 36.95 13.59 3.91
CA ARG A 168 38.02 12.89 3.18
C ARG A 168 38.50 13.68 1.96
N GLN A 169 37.61 14.34 1.23
CA GLN A 169 37.98 15.19 0.10
C GLN A 169 38.80 16.40 0.56
N LEU A 170 38.35 17.11 1.60
CA LEU A 170 39.10 18.21 2.20
C LEU A 170 40.49 17.77 2.68
N ALA A 171 40.59 16.60 3.32
CA ALA A 171 41.88 16.05 3.74
C ALA A 171 42.81 15.69 2.56
N LYS A 172 42.25 15.20 1.45
CA LYS A 172 43.03 14.94 0.22
C LYS A 172 43.54 16.24 -0.39
N GLU A 173 42.68 17.24 -0.53
CA GLU A 173 43.07 18.56 -1.05
C GLU A 173 44.14 19.22 -0.19
N ALA A 174 44.04 19.13 1.14
CA ALA A 174 45.08 19.63 2.05
C ALA A 174 46.42 18.92 1.82
N ARG A 175 46.42 17.58 1.69
CA ARG A 175 47.63 16.80 1.39
C ARG A 175 48.23 17.12 0.02
N GLU A 176 47.39 17.37 -0.99
CA GLU A 176 47.88 17.78 -2.31
C GLU A 176 48.48 19.18 -2.29
N LYS A 177 47.86 20.13 -1.58
CA LYS A 177 48.42 21.48 -1.37
C LYS A 177 49.77 21.41 -0.66
N GLU A 178 49.88 20.63 0.41
CA GLU A 178 51.14 20.42 1.12
C GLU A 178 52.21 19.78 0.23
N ARG A 179 51.84 18.77 -0.58
CA ARG A 179 52.76 18.15 -1.54
C ARG A 179 53.26 19.13 -2.60
N LYS A 180 52.37 19.99 -3.12
CA LYS A 180 52.75 21.05 -4.08
C LYS A 180 53.69 22.05 -3.42
N GLN A 181 53.36 22.57 -2.25
CA GLN A 181 54.21 23.50 -1.50
C GLN A 181 55.59 22.91 -1.21
N ARG A 182 55.68 21.64 -0.78
CA ARG A 182 56.97 20.95 -0.59
C ARG A 182 57.73 20.77 -1.88
N ALA A 183 57.07 20.46 -2.99
CA ALA A 183 57.72 20.36 -4.29
C ALA A 183 58.26 21.71 -4.77
N ASP A 184 57.50 22.78 -4.58
CA ASP A 184 57.90 24.16 -4.92
C ASP A 184 59.07 24.62 -4.05
N GLU A 185 59.05 24.35 -2.74
CA GLU A 185 60.14 24.66 -1.82
C GLU A 185 61.43 23.89 -2.20
N VAL A 186 61.30 22.60 -2.51
CA VAL A 186 62.44 21.78 -2.96
C VAL A 186 62.97 22.27 -4.31
N ALA A 187 62.11 22.68 -5.24
CA ALA A 187 62.51 23.26 -6.52
C ALA A 187 63.24 24.61 -6.33
N ALA A 188 62.69 25.50 -5.49
CA ALA A 188 63.33 26.78 -5.16
C ALA A 188 64.71 26.58 -4.51
N ARG A 189 64.83 25.64 -3.57
CA ARG A 189 66.11 25.30 -2.94
C ARG A 189 67.12 24.71 -3.94
N ARG A 190 66.67 23.92 -4.91
CA ARG A 190 67.53 23.42 -6.00
C ARG A 190 68.00 24.55 -6.91
N ALA A 191 67.11 25.46 -7.30
CA ALA A 191 67.44 26.62 -8.11
C ALA A 191 68.44 27.55 -7.40
N GLN A 192 68.24 27.84 -6.11
CA GLN A 192 69.21 28.60 -5.30
C GLN A 192 70.59 27.93 -5.27
N LYS A 193 70.65 26.61 -5.01
CA LYS A 193 71.91 25.87 -5.04
C LYS A 193 72.57 25.88 -6.42
N GLN A 194 71.80 25.90 -7.51
CA GLN A 194 72.34 26.04 -8.87
C GLN A 194 72.92 27.44 -9.07
N HIS A 195 72.19 28.50 -8.75
CA HIS A 195 72.68 29.87 -8.82
C HIS A 195 73.93 30.10 -7.97
N GLU A 196 74.01 29.55 -6.76
CA GLU A 196 75.23 29.62 -5.95
C GLU A 196 76.42 28.89 -6.59
N LYS A 197 76.19 27.73 -7.19
CA LYS A 197 77.24 26.99 -7.92
C LYS A 197 77.72 27.78 -9.13
N GLU A 198 76.79 28.31 -9.93
CA GLU A 198 77.09 29.15 -11.09
C GLU A 198 77.86 30.41 -10.67
N ALA A 199 77.44 31.09 -9.60
CA ALA A 199 78.16 32.25 -9.06
C ALA A 199 79.57 31.89 -8.59
N LYS A 200 79.75 30.74 -7.91
CA LYS A 200 81.08 30.24 -7.50
C LYS A 200 81.97 29.91 -8.71
N VAL A 201 81.40 29.31 -9.77
CA VAL A 201 82.11 29.02 -11.03
C VAL A 201 82.50 30.32 -11.74
N ALA A 202 81.59 31.29 -11.86
CA ALA A 202 81.85 32.60 -12.44
C ALA A 202 82.93 33.38 -11.66
N ALA A 203 82.88 33.37 -10.32
CA ALA A 203 83.89 34.01 -9.49
C ALA A 203 85.28 33.37 -9.65
N LYS A 204 85.36 32.03 -9.74
CA LYS A 204 86.60 31.33 -10.06
C LYS A 204 87.13 31.71 -11.45
N ALA A 205 86.25 31.81 -12.46
CA ALA A 205 86.63 32.18 -13.81
C ALA A 205 87.21 33.62 -13.90
N ILE A 206 86.66 34.57 -13.13
CA ILE A 206 87.18 35.94 -13.03
C ILE A 206 88.58 35.96 -12.38
N GLN A 207 88.82 35.13 -11.35
CA GLN A 207 90.14 35.01 -10.72
C GLN A 207 91.19 34.35 -11.61
N SER A 208 90.80 33.47 -12.52
CA SER A 208 91.72 32.76 -13.43
C SER A 208 91.98 33.46 -14.76
N SER A 209 91.39 34.64 -15.02
CA SER A 209 91.65 35.39 -16.25
C SER A 209 93.10 35.88 -16.27
N PRO A 210 93.92 35.50 -17.27
CA PRO A 210 95.33 35.91 -17.32
C PRO A 210 95.42 37.41 -17.63
N ARG A 211 95.87 38.21 -16.66
CA ARG A 211 96.32 39.58 -16.94
C ARG A 211 97.61 39.45 -17.76
N GLY A 212 97.47 39.73 -19.05
CA GLY A 212 98.51 39.59 -20.07
C GLY A 212 99.74 40.44 -19.77
N LYS A 213 100.88 39.92 -20.23
CA LYS A 213 102.19 40.58 -20.27
C LYS A 213 102.09 41.96 -20.95
N SER A 214 102.55 43.00 -20.25
CA SER A 214 103.07 44.20 -20.89
C SER A 214 104.31 43.82 -21.70
N SER A 215 104.22 44.00 -23.00
CA SER A 215 105.34 43.96 -23.95
C SER A 215 106.43 44.95 -23.51
N LYS A 216 107.68 44.48 -23.49
CA LYS A 216 108.86 45.33 -23.59
C LYS A 216 108.94 45.85 -25.02
N GLU A 217 109.09 47.15 -25.15
CA GLU A 217 109.43 47.87 -26.37
C GLU A 217 110.82 48.48 -26.08
N GLU A 218 111.85 48.03 -26.80
CA GLU A 218 113.18 48.66 -26.85
C GLU A 218 113.45 49.06 -28.32
N ASP A 219 113.65 50.38 -28.50
CA ASP A 219 114.42 51.14 -29.51
C ASP A 219 114.08 51.11 -31.03
N CYS A 220 113.45 52.21 -31.49
CA CYS A 220 113.97 53.16 -32.51
C CYS A 220 113.29 54.53 -32.37
#